data_AF-A0A9P1IY27-F1
#
_entry.id   AF-A0A9P1IY27-F1
#
_cell.length_a   1.000
_cell.length_b   1.000
_cell.length_c   1.000
_cell.angle_alpha   90.00
_cell.angle_beta   90.00
_cell.angle_gamma   90.00
#
_symmetry.space_group_name_H-M   'P 1'
#
loop_
_entity.id
_entity.type
_entity.pdbx_description
1 polymer ?
#
loop_
_entity_poly.entity_id
_entity_poly.type
_entity_poly.pdbx_seq_one_letter_code
_entity_poly.pdbx_strand_id
1 'polypeptide(L)'
;MGPYKYLLCSVSIFEMCYSFLDILISPIIFSHGSIYMNIVHTKNHFLSPQILLVLNAVYCGFFGSFMAVFSINFIYRYYVAAGSKLLQTFKGYRLCVWALLPLSYGTCWGLVCYFLIGPNEKIDMIMGKEVMMEFGWPMTEINYIGPYCYQFQEDGSYEIDINSLIALASMVSMIISSVAVTFYYGFKCYLRITKLMSNSSRNMKSLQSQLFYALVTQTLIPVFLMHIPSLDPFPTMFIIKQYRQGVLDYSGGKIFSILRRTKPPSNVELNMRTRI
;
A
#
# COMPACT_ATOMS: atom_id res chain seq x y z
N MET A 1 -11.39 21.06 -22.49
CA MET A 1 -11.47 20.42 -21.16
C MET A 1 -12.63 19.40 -21.07
N GLY A 2 -12.68 18.39 -21.95
CA GLY A 2 -13.80 17.43 -22.00
C GLY A 2 -13.58 16.20 -21.10
N PRO A 3 -12.84 15.18 -21.55
CA PRO A 3 -12.62 13.92 -20.81
C PRO A 3 -11.92 14.10 -19.44
N TYR A 4 -11.17 15.18 -19.27
CA TYR A 4 -10.50 15.52 -18.01
C TYR A 4 -11.48 15.77 -16.85
N LYS A 5 -12.66 16.32 -17.13
CA LYS A 5 -13.68 16.60 -16.12
C LYS A 5 -14.26 15.31 -15.51
N TYR A 6 -14.45 14.28 -16.33
CA TYR A 6 -14.97 13.00 -15.86
C TYR A 6 -13.96 12.27 -14.96
N LEU A 7 -12.65 12.34 -15.30
CA LEU A 7 -11.60 11.77 -14.46
C LEU A 7 -11.52 12.51 -13.11
N LEU A 8 -11.49 13.85 -13.12
CA LEU A 8 -11.50 14.66 -11.89
C LEU A 8 -12.75 14.41 -11.04
N CYS A 9 -13.93 14.36 -11.66
CA CYS A 9 -15.18 14.07 -10.96
C CYS A 9 -15.15 12.67 -10.33
N SER A 10 -14.58 11.68 -11.02
CA SER A 10 -14.41 10.32 -10.47
C SER A 10 -13.49 10.30 -9.25
N VAL A 11 -12.40 11.09 -9.27
CA VAL A 11 -11.50 11.27 -8.11
C VAL A 11 -12.27 11.89 -6.94
N SER A 12 -13.03 12.95 -7.18
CA SER A 12 -13.79 13.61 -6.12
C SER A 12 -14.87 12.71 -5.52
N ILE A 13 -15.60 11.95 -6.33
CA ILE A 13 -16.57 10.95 -5.84
C ILE A 13 -15.86 9.91 -4.98
N PHE A 14 -14.69 9.44 -5.43
CA PHE A 14 -13.90 8.46 -4.69
C PHE A 14 -13.41 9.01 -3.33
N GLU A 15 -12.91 10.25 -3.30
CA GLU A 15 -12.52 10.95 -2.07
C GLU A 15 -13.71 11.16 -1.13
N MET A 16 -14.89 11.52 -1.64
CA MET A 16 -16.10 11.63 -0.83
C MET A 16 -16.50 10.30 -0.21
N CYS A 17 -16.45 9.20 -0.97
CA CYS A 17 -16.69 7.85 -0.43
C CYS A 17 -15.68 7.49 0.66
N TYR A 18 -14.40 7.82 0.47
CA TYR A 18 -13.35 7.61 1.46
C TYR A 18 -13.61 8.42 2.74
N SER A 19 -13.91 9.71 2.63
CA SER A 19 -14.21 10.57 3.79
C SER A 19 -15.49 10.13 4.51
N PHE A 20 -16.50 9.68 3.77
CA PHE A 20 -17.69 9.10 4.38
C PHE A 20 -17.35 7.85 5.18
N LEU A 21 -16.53 6.96 4.61
CA LEU A 21 -16.09 5.74 5.29
C LEU A 21 -15.24 6.05 6.52
N ASP A 22 -14.36 7.04 6.44
CA ASP A 22 -13.54 7.55 7.56
C ASP A 22 -14.41 8.01 8.73
N ILE A 23 -15.44 8.82 8.46
CA ILE A 23 -16.40 9.26 9.48
C ILE A 23 -17.20 8.05 10.02
N LEU A 24 -17.64 7.17 9.13
CA LEU A 24 -18.48 6.02 9.46
C LEU A 24 -17.80 5.05 10.43
N ILE A 25 -16.53 4.73 10.19
CA ILE A 25 -15.78 3.76 11.02
C ILE A 25 -14.93 4.45 12.09
N SER A 26 -14.57 5.72 11.90
CA SER A 26 -13.70 6.51 12.78
C SER A 26 -12.43 5.74 13.18
N PRO A 27 -11.55 5.38 12.22
CA PRO A 27 -10.39 4.55 12.48
C PRO A 27 -9.30 5.36 13.19
N ILE A 28 -8.58 4.72 14.11
CA ILE A 28 -7.46 5.30 14.83
C ILE A 28 -6.20 4.55 14.43
N ILE A 29 -5.20 5.28 13.93
CA ILE A 29 -3.88 4.72 13.66
C ILE A 29 -3.13 4.63 14.98
N PHE A 30 -2.86 3.41 15.43
CA PHE A 30 -2.04 3.13 16.59
C PHE A 30 -0.67 2.62 16.15
N SER A 31 0.38 3.31 16.61
CA SER A 31 1.77 2.97 16.32
C SER A 31 2.56 2.88 17.62
N HIS A 32 3.05 1.69 17.96
CA HIS A 32 3.88 1.47 19.14
C HIS A 32 4.99 0.48 18.81
N GLY A 33 6.25 0.92 18.85
CA GLY A 33 7.41 0.09 18.51
C GLY A 33 7.35 -0.39 17.05
N SER A 34 7.16 -1.69 16.86
CA SER A 34 7.04 -2.33 15.53
C SER A 34 5.60 -2.58 15.10
N ILE A 35 4.64 -2.21 15.93
CA ILE A 35 3.22 -2.40 15.68
C ILE A 35 2.67 -1.17 15.00
N TYR A 36 1.97 -1.39 13.88
CA TYR A 36 1.22 -0.36 13.18
C TYR A 36 -0.16 -0.92 12.85
N MET A 37 -1.21 -0.39 13.47
CA MET A 37 -2.57 -0.92 13.34
C MET A 37 -3.60 0.18 13.16
N ASN A 38 -4.58 -0.07 12.29
CA ASN A 38 -5.81 0.70 12.20
C ASN A 38 -6.84 0.09 13.14
N ILE A 39 -7.05 0.73 14.28
CA ILE A 39 -7.98 0.31 15.33
C ILE A 39 -9.34 0.99 15.11
N VAL A 40 -10.41 0.22 15.24
CA VAL A 40 -11.80 0.70 15.20
C VAL A 40 -12.47 0.27 16.50
N HIS A 41 -13.00 1.23 17.25
CA HIS A 41 -13.75 0.96 18.46
C HIS A 41 -15.16 0.44 18.11
N THR A 42 -15.55 -0.69 18.70
CA THR A 42 -16.77 -1.41 18.36
C THR A 42 -17.88 -1.27 19.41
N LYS A 43 -17.54 -0.86 20.64
CA LYS A 43 -18.52 -0.72 21.73
C LYS A 43 -19.57 0.32 21.38
N ASN A 44 -20.85 -0.03 21.56
CA ASN A 44 -22.00 0.83 21.26
C ASN A 44 -22.08 1.34 19.82
N HIS A 45 -21.32 0.74 18.89
CA HIS A 45 -21.45 1.07 17.48
C HIS A 45 -22.75 0.48 16.93
N PHE A 46 -23.44 1.20 16.05
CA PHE A 46 -24.69 0.74 15.42
C PHE A 46 -24.47 -0.39 14.39
N LEU A 47 -23.22 -0.78 14.13
CA LEU A 47 -22.82 -1.83 13.20
C LEU A 47 -22.21 -2.98 13.98
N SER A 48 -22.39 -4.21 13.51
CA SER A 48 -21.77 -5.36 14.14
C SER A 48 -20.24 -5.32 14.01
N PRO A 49 -19.49 -5.92 14.94
CA PRO A 49 -18.03 -5.98 14.86
C PRO A 49 -17.53 -6.61 13.55
N GLN A 50 -18.21 -7.62 13.02
CA GLN A 50 -17.84 -8.22 11.74
C GLN A 50 -17.99 -7.25 10.56
N ILE A 51 -19.06 -6.46 10.54
CA ILE A 51 -19.27 -5.44 9.50
C ILE A 51 -18.19 -4.36 9.63
N LEU A 52 -17.88 -3.92 10.84
CA LEU A 52 -16.81 -2.94 11.09
C LEU A 52 -15.45 -3.43 10.63
N LEU A 53 -15.13 -4.72 10.85
CA LEU A 53 -13.88 -5.30 10.36
C LEU A 53 -13.81 -5.28 8.83
N VAL A 54 -14.89 -5.66 8.14
CA VAL A 54 -14.96 -5.60 6.67
C VAL A 54 -14.83 -4.16 6.19
N LEU A 55 -15.52 -3.21 6.82
CA LEU A 55 -15.43 -1.79 6.47
C LEU A 55 -14.04 -1.21 6.73
N ASN A 56 -13.36 -1.64 7.80
CA ASN A 56 -11.97 -1.26 8.07
C ASN A 56 -11.02 -1.82 6.98
N ALA A 57 -11.25 -3.06 6.52
CA ALA A 57 -10.48 -3.63 5.41
C ALA A 57 -10.75 -2.89 4.09
N VAL A 58 -12.00 -2.52 3.84
CA VAL A 58 -12.37 -1.67 2.70
C VAL A 58 -11.68 -0.32 2.81
N TYR A 59 -11.63 0.30 3.99
CA TYR A 59 -10.93 1.57 4.24
C TYR A 59 -9.43 1.46 3.91
N CYS A 60 -8.77 0.40 4.37
CA CYS A 60 -7.40 0.12 3.93
C CYS A 60 -7.30 -0.10 2.41
N GLY A 61 -8.29 -0.74 1.79
CA GLY A 61 -8.37 -0.92 0.33
C GLY A 61 -8.53 0.41 -0.44
N PHE A 62 -9.20 1.41 0.13
CA PHE A 62 -9.28 2.73 -0.48
C PHE A 62 -7.90 3.38 -0.61
N PHE A 63 -7.00 3.13 0.36
CA PHE A 63 -5.62 3.57 0.27
C PHE A 63 -4.91 2.98 -0.96
N GLY A 64 -5.01 1.66 -1.17
CA GLY A 64 -4.46 1.00 -2.37
C GLY A 64 -5.05 1.52 -3.68
N SER A 65 -6.36 1.76 -3.71
CA SER A 65 -7.04 2.34 -4.88
C SER A 65 -6.54 3.76 -5.21
N PHE A 66 -6.30 4.58 -4.18
CA PHE A 66 -5.87 5.96 -4.33
C PHE A 66 -4.51 6.06 -5.04
N MET A 67 -3.60 5.14 -4.75
CA MET A 67 -2.31 5.01 -5.43
C MET A 67 -2.48 4.80 -6.95
N ALA A 68 -3.37 3.89 -7.35
CA ALA A 68 -3.66 3.63 -8.76
C ALA A 68 -4.35 4.82 -9.45
N VAL A 69 -5.27 5.50 -8.75
CA VAL A 69 -5.93 6.73 -9.25
C VAL A 69 -4.90 7.81 -9.57
N PHE A 70 -3.87 7.99 -8.74
CA PHE A 70 -2.79 8.93 -9.04
C PHE A 70 -1.99 8.54 -10.28
N SER A 71 -1.58 7.28 -10.38
CA SER A 71 -0.83 6.81 -11.54
C SER A 71 -1.61 7.05 -12.84
N ILE A 72 -2.93 6.82 -12.83
CA ILE A 72 -3.81 7.07 -13.99
C ILE A 72 -3.90 8.56 -14.33
N ASN A 73 -3.96 9.43 -13.33
CA ASN A 73 -3.96 10.87 -13.56
C ASN A 73 -2.67 11.33 -14.29
N PHE A 74 -1.51 10.79 -13.92
CA PHE A 74 -0.25 11.09 -14.60
C PHE A 74 -0.18 10.50 -16.02
N ILE A 75 -0.67 9.29 -16.23
CA ILE A 75 -0.79 8.67 -17.57
C ILE A 75 -1.67 9.54 -18.47
N TYR A 76 -2.86 9.92 -17.99
CA TYR A 76 -3.80 10.76 -18.72
C TYR A 76 -3.15 12.08 -19.14
N ARG A 77 -2.49 12.77 -18.20
CA ARG A 77 -1.81 14.04 -18.46
C ARG A 77 -0.72 13.90 -19.53
N TYR A 78 0.08 12.84 -19.45
CA TYR A 78 1.07 12.56 -20.47
C TYR A 78 0.43 12.35 -21.85
N TYR A 79 -0.67 11.59 -21.95
CA TYR A 79 -1.36 11.37 -23.22
C TYR A 79 -1.95 12.65 -23.81
N VAL A 80 -2.46 13.55 -22.97
CA VAL A 80 -2.90 14.88 -23.40
C VAL A 80 -1.72 15.70 -23.95
N ALA A 81 -0.61 15.77 -23.22
CA ALA A 81 0.58 16.51 -23.65
C ALA A 81 1.25 15.92 -24.91
N ALA A 82 1.19 14.60 -25.06
CA ALA A 82 1.73 13.91 -26.23
C ALA A 82 0.84 14.05 -27.47
N GLY A 83 -0.45 14.41 -27.31
CA GLY A 83 -1.44 14.32 -28.38
C GLY A 83 -1.68 12.87 -28.82
N SER A 84 -1.55 11.91 -27.90
CA SER A 84 -1.57 10.48 -28.21
C SER A 84 -2.96 10.02 -28.64
N LYS A 85 -3.04 9.13 -29.64
CA LYS A 85 -4.29 8.43 -30.01
C LYS A 85 -4.87 7.62 -28.85
N LEU A 86 -4.02 7.20 -27.89
CA LEU A 86 -4.45 6.48 -26.68
C LEU A 86 -5.35 7.32 -25.77
N LEU A 87 -5.42 8.64 -25.95
CA LEU A 87 -6.39 9.49 -25.24
C LEU A 87 -7.85 9.08 -25.53
N GLN A 88 -8.11 8.41 -26.66
CA GLN A 88 -9.44 7.87 -26.96
C GLN A 88 -9.87 6.73 -26.01
N THR A 89 -8.93 6.11 -25.28
CA THR A 89 -9.26 5.10 -24.26
C THR A 89 -9.90 5.71 -23.01
N PHE A 90 -9.74 7.01 -22.78
CA PHE A 90 -10.35 7.77 -21.69
C PHE A 90 -11.72 8.36 -22.08
N LYS A 91 -12.42 7.76 -23.05
CA LYS A 91 -13.73 8.22 -23.54
C LYS A 91 -14.74 7.08 -23.57
N GLY A 92 -16.00 7.40 -23.27
CA GLY A 92 -17.12 6.46 -23.33
C GLY A 92 -16.93 5.24 -22.42
N TYR A 93 -17.41 4.08 -22.86
CA TYR A 93 -17.36 2.82 -22.11
C TYR A 93 -15.94 2.34 -21.78
N ARG A 94 -14.90 2.81 -22.50
CA ARG A 94 -13.50 2.45 -22.23
C ARG A 94 -12.97 3.07 -20.95
N LEU A 95 -13.62 4.11 -20.42
CA LEU A 95 -13.31 4.67 -19.10
C LEU A 95 -13.53 3.65 -17.98
N CYS A 96 -14.48 2.72 -18.15
CA CYS A 96 -14.72 1.65 -17.18
C CYS A 96 -13.49 0.76 -17.01
N VAL A 97 -12.71 0.52 -18.08
CA VAL A 97 -11.46 -0.25 -17.99
C VAL A 97 -10.43 0.46 -17.11
N TRP A 98 -10.34 1.79 -17.22
CA TRP A 98 -9.46 2.58 -16.36
C TRP A 98 -9.96 2.65 -14.91
N ALA A 99 -11.27 2.61 -14.68
CA ALA A 99 -11.86 2.55 -13.33
C ALA A 99 -11.67 1.19 -12.65
N LEU A 100 -11.58 0.10 -13.44
CA LEU A 100 -11.30 -1.24 -12.91
C LEU A 100 -9.90 -1.35 -12.29
N LEU A 101 -8.93 -0.56 -12.76
CA LEU A 101 -7.57 -0.60 -12.24
C LEU A 101 -7.50 -0.16 -10.76
N PRO A 102 -8.01 1.02 -10.34
CA PRO A 102 -8.14 1.37 -8.94
C PRO A 102 -8.91 0.36 -8.12
N LEU A 103 -10.05 -0.13 -8.63
CA LEU A 103 -10.85 -1.14 -7.93
C LEU A 103 -10.05 -2.42 -7.68
N SER A 104 -9.26 -2.87 -8.66
CA SER A 104 -8.41 -4.05 -8.50
C SER A 104 -7.30 -3.84 -7.47
N TYR A 105 -6.66 -2.66 -7.47
CA TYR A 105 -5.66 -2.30 -6.46
C TYR A 105 -6.28 -2.28 -5.07
N GLY A 106 -7.43 -1.61 -4.88
CA GLY A 106 -8.07 -1.57 -3.57
C GLY A 106 -8.61 -2.90 -3.11
N THR A 107 -9.17 -3.69 -4.00
CA THR A 107 -9.66 -5.03 -3.67
C THR A 107 -8.50 -5.92 -3.23
N CYS A 108 -7.39 -5.93 -3.99
CA CYS A 108 -6.20 -6.70 -3.61
C CYS A 108 -5.67 -6.27 -2.23
N TRP A 109 -5.53 -4.96 -2.02
CA TRP A 109 -5.05 -4.42 -0.75
C TRP A 109 -5.98 -4.76 0.41
N GLY A 110 -7.28 -4.55 0.24
CA GLY A 110 -8.30 -4.85 1.25
C GLY A 110 -8.36 -6.34 1.60
N LEU A 111 -8.25 -7.23 0.61
CA LEU A 111 -8.21 -8.68 0.84
C LEU A 111 -6.93 -9.10 1.59
N VAL A 112 -5.77 -8.54 1.21
CA VAL A 112 -4.51 -8.74 1.93
C VAL A 112 -4.67 -8.29 3.38
N CYS A 113 -5.24 -7.11 3.62
CA CYS A 113 -5.54 -6.63 4.96
C CYS A 113 -6.44 -7.58 5.76
N TYR A 114 -7.57 -7.96 5.18
CA TYR A 114 -8.58 -8.76 5.85
C TYR A 114 -8.08 -10.16 6.21
N PHE A 115 -7.38 -10.83 5.29
CA PHE A 115 -6.99 -12.24 5.47
C PHE A 115 -5.64 -12.43 6.15
N LEU A 116 -4.67 -11.53 5.94
CA LEU A 116 -3.30 -11.75 6.41
C LEU A 116 -2.95 -10.96 7.68
N ILE A 117 -3.62 -9.84 7.94
CA ILE A 117 -3.30 -8.93 9.05
C ILE A 117 -4.55 -8.43 9.79
N GLY A 118 -5.59 -9.26 9.84
CA GLY A 118 -6.79 -9.04 10.66
C GLY A 118 -6.60 -9.49 12.12
N PRO A 119 -7.67 -9.41 12.94
CA PRO A 119 -7.63 -9.78 14.35
C PRO A 119 -7.18 -11.22 14.59
N ASN A 120 -6.37 -11.43 15.62
CA ASN A 120 -5.78 -12.73 15.98
C ASN A 120 -5.49 -12.77 17.48
N GLU A 121 -5.85 -13.86 18.16
CA GLU A 121 -5.67 -14.06 19.59
C GLU A 121 -4.23 -13.81 20.07
N LYS A 122 -3.22 -14.18 19.27
CA LYS A 122 -1.81 -13.93 19.61
C LYS A 122 -1.49 -12.43 19.66
N ILE A 123 -2.05 -11.66 18.74
CA ILE A 123 -1.86 -10.21 18.68
C ILE A 123 -2.67 -9.55 19.80
N ASP A 124 -3.86 -10.06 20.12
CA ASP A 124 -4.66 -9.58 21.26
C ASP A 124 -3.92 -9.66 22.59
N MET A 125 -3.24 -10.78 22.83
CA MET A 125 -2.46 -10.97 24.06
C MET A 125 -1.30 -9.97 24.18
N ILE A 126 -0.65 -9.67 23.05
CA ILE A 126 0.53 -8.80 23.07
C ILE A 126 0.12 -7.34 23.12
N MET A 127 -0.91 -6.95 22.39
CA MET A 127 -1.34 -5.55 22.26
C MET A 127 -2.30 -5.11 23.36
N GLY A 128 -2.90 -6.06 24.08
CA GLY A 128 -3.94 -5.77 25.05
C GLY A 128 -3.48 -4.80 26.14
N LYS A 129 -2.22 -4.88 26.57
CA LYS A 129 -1.70 -3.97 27.61
C LYS A 129 -1.51 -2.56 27.06
N GLU A 130 -0.92 -2.41 25.88
CA GLU A 130 -0.62 -1.14 25.24
C GLU A 130 -1.89 -0.40 24.83
N VAL A 131 -2.85 -1.10 24.22
CA VAL A 131 -4.17 -0.55 23.88
C VAL A 131 -4.93 -0.13 25.13
N MET A 132 -4.86 -0.93 26.20
CA MET A 132 -5.50 -0.60 27.48
C MET A 132 -4.83 0.61 28.15
N MET A 133 -3.51 0.74 28.11
CA MET A 133 -2.80 1.89 28.68
C MET A 133 -3.07 3.18 27.90
N GLU A 134 -3.17 3.11 26.57
CA GLU A 134 -3.34 4.29 25.71
C GLU A 134 -4.82 4.74 25.65
N PHE A 135 -5.75 3.80 25.44
CA PHE A 135 -7.16 4.10 25.17
C PHE A 135 -8.12 3.69 26.28
N GLY A 136 -7.69 2.86 27.23
CA GLY A 136 -8.57 2.29 28.26
C GLY A 136 -9.59 1.29 27.72
N TRP A 137 -9.36 0.74 26.52
CA TRP A 137 -10.28 -0.18 25.86
C TRP A 137 -9.81 -1.63 25.97
N PRO A 138 -10.69 -2.58 26.34
CA PRO A 138 -10.36 -3.99 26.26
C PRO A 138 -10.32 -4.45 24.79
N MET A 139 -9.49 -5.45 24.47
CA MET A 139 -9.39 -6.01 23.11
C MET A 139 -10.74 -6.50 22.55
N THR A 140 -11.66 -6.95 23.42
CA THR A 140 -13.00 -7.40 23.03
C THR A 140 -13.91 -6.27 22.52
N GLU A 141 -13.55 -5.01 22.77
CA GLU A 141 -14.31 -3.83 22.35
C GLU A 141 -13.69 -3.13 21.14
N ILE A 142 -12.66 -3.72 20.51
CA ILE A 142 -12.03 -3.15 19.33
C ILE A 142 -11.89 -4.18 18.20
N ASN A 143 -11.84 -3.67 16.99
CA ASN A 143 -11.31 -4.37 15.83
C ASN A 143 -10.01 -3.69 15.40
N TYR A 144 -9.11 -4.42 14.77
CA TYR A 144 -7.94 -3.81 14.18
C TYR A 144 -7.50 -4.52 12.90
N ILE A 145 -6.77 -3.78 12.06
CA ILE A 145 -6.06 -4.30 10.90
C ILE A 145 -4.66 -3.73 10.94
N GLY A 146 -3.65 -4.59 10.94
CA GLY A 146 -2.26 -4.13 10.89
C GLY A 146 -1.25 -5.26 11.03
N PRO A 147 -0.10 -5.15 10.36
CA PRO A 147 0.95 -6.15 10.46
C PRO A 147 1.53 -6.18 11.88
N TYR A 148 1.75 -7.39 12.38
CA TYR A 148 2.44 -7.62 13.65
C TYR A 148 3.71 -8.43 13.38
N CYS A 149 4.86 -7.76 13.32
CA CYS A 149 6.03 -8.32 12.65
C CYS A 149 6.90 -9.27 13.49
N TYR A 150 6.82 -9.25 14.83
CA TYR A 150 7.59 -10.18 15.68
C TYR A 150 6.92 -10.40 17.04
N GLN A 151 6.96 -11.64 17.54
CA GLN A 151 6.52 -12.03 18.89
C GLN A 151 7.73 -12.12 19.82
N PHE A 152 7.65 -11.55 21.03
CA PHE A 152 8.57 -11.88 22.11
C PHE A 152 8.04 -13.14 22.81
N GLN A 153 8.75 -14.25 22.69
CA GLN A 153 8.46 -15.43 23.49
C GLN A 153 9.10 -15.29 24.89
N GLU A 154 8.52 -15.98 25.88
CA GLU A 154 9.02 -15.98 27.27
C GLU A 154 10.45 -16.52 27.40
N ASP A 155 10.92 -17.28 26.41
CA ASP A 155 12.29 -17.82 26.31
C ASP A 155 13.30 -16.84 25.70
N GLY A 156 12.87 -15.63 25.31
CA GLY A 156 13.68 -14.61 24.65
C GLY A 156 13.89 -14.82 23.15
N SER A 157 13.18 -15.78 22.53
CA SER A 157 13.20 -16.01 21.09
C SER A 157 12.18 -15.13 20.32
N TYR A 158 12.43 -14.95 19.02
CA TYR A 158 11.60 -14.12 18.13
C TYR A 158 10.87 -15.02 17.13
N GLU A 159 9.53 -15.00 17.14
CA GLU A 159 8.72 -15.64 16.10
C GLU A 159 8.20 -14.57 15.11
N ILE A 160 8.54 -14.72 13.84
CA ILE A 160 8.11 -13.81 12.77
C ILE A 160 6.78 -14.32 12.24
N ASP A 161 5.77 -13.45 12.22
CA ASP A 161 4.51 -13.76 11.56
C ASP A 161 4.67 -13.69 10.04
N ILE A 162 4.65 -14.85 9.40
CA ILE A 162 4.83 -14.98 7.96
C ILE A 162 3.68 -14.31 7.19
N ASN A 163 2.47 -14.30 7.75
CA ASN A 163 1.32 -13.65 7.12
C ASN A 163 1.52 -12.14 7.05
N SER A 164 1.94 -11.52 8.16
CA SER A 164 2.32 -10.11 8.22
C SER A 164 3.45 -9.77 7.25
N LEU A 165 4.46 -10.64 7.12
CA LEU A 165 5.55 -10.44 6.17
C LEU A 165 5.07 -10.49 4.71
N ILE A 166 4.22 -11.45 4.36
CA ILE A 166 3.63 -11.57 3.01
C ILE A 166 2.73 -10.36 2.73
N ALA A 167 1.91 -9.96 3.68
CA ALA A 167 1.02 -8.80 3.56
C ALA A 167 1.83 -7.53 3.28
N LEU A 168 2.86 -7.30 4.08
CA LEU A 168 3.72 -6.15 3.93
C LEU A 168 4.49 -6.16 2.62
N ALA A 169 5.08 -7.30 2.24
CA ALA A 169 5.77 -7.43 0.96
C ALA A 169 4.81 -7.12 -0.22
N SER A 170 3.56 -7.59 -0.13
CA SER A 170 2.51 -7.31 -1.11
C SER A 170 2.19 -5.81 -1.18
N MET A 171 1.94 -5.16 -0.04
CA MET A 171 1.67 -3.72 0.03
C MET A 171 2.84 -2.88 -0.50
N VAL A 172 4.08 -3.21 -0.12
CA VAL A 172 5.29 -2.54 -0.61
C VAL A 172 5.41 -2.67 -2.12
N SER A 173 5.17 -3.87 -2.66
CA SER A 173 5.24 -4.09 -4.10
C SER A 173 4.24 -3.22 -4.87
N MET A 174 3.03 -3.04 -4.32
CA MET A 174 1.98 -2.19 -4.89
C MET A 174 2.30 -0.70 -4.79
N ILE A 175 2.92 -0.26 -3.69
CA ILE A 175 3.41 1.11 -3.54
C ILE A 175 4.50 1.38 -4.58
N ILE A 176 5.52 0.50 -4.65
CA ILE A 176 6.64 0.65 -5.58
C ILE A 176 6.17 0.67 -7.03
N SER A 177 5.25 -0.21 -7.42
CA SER A 177 4.71 -0.24 -8.78
C SER A 177 3.98 1.06 -9.13
N SER A 178 3.12 1.56 -8.24
CA SER A 178 2.39 2.81 -8.45
C SER A 178 3.33 4.01 -8.53
N VAL A 179 4.27 4.11 -7.60
CA VAL A 179 5.28 5.19 -7.56
C VAL A 179 6.12 5.17 -8.83
N ALA A 180 6.59 4.00 -9.27
CA ALA A 180 7.38 3.87 -10.50
C ALA A 180 6.61 4.35 -11.74
N VAL A 181 5.34 3.96 -11.89
CA VAL A 181 4.48 4.41 -13.00
C VAL A 181 4.28 5.92 -12.94
N THR A 182 3.97 6.46 -11.76
CA THR A 182 3.75 7.88 -11.52
C THR A 182 4.99 8.71 -11.89
N PHE A 183 6.17 8.32 -11.41
CA PHE A 183 7.42 9.00 -11.74
C PHE A 183 7.76 8.90 -13.23
N TYR A 184 7.60 7.72 -13.84
CA TYR A 184 7.88 7.52 -15.26
C TYR A 184 7.03 8.43 -16.16
N TYR A 185 5.71 8.42 -15.96
CA TYR A 185 4.81 9.26 -16.74
C TYR A 185 4.88 10.74 -16.36
N GLY A 186 5.15 11.05 -15.09
CA GLY A 186 5.45 12.40 -14.63
C GLY A 186 6.64 13.01 -15.35
N PHE A 187 7.76 12.27 -15.41
CA PHE A 187 8.97 12.71 -16.10
C PHE A 187 8.76 12.85 -17.61
N LYS A 188 8.10 11.86 -18.25
CA LYS A 188 7.75 11.96 -19.68
C LYS A 188 6.83 13.14 -20.00
N CYS A 189 5.87 13.42 -19.13
CA CYS A 189 4.97 14.57 -19.25
C CYS A 189 5.77 15.88 -19.18
N TYR A 190 6.65 15.99 -18.18
CA TYR A 190 7.55 17.14 -18.02
C TYR A 190 8.41 17.37 -19.27
N LEU A 191 9.10 16.34 -19.77
CA LEU A 191 9.94 16.46 -20.98
C LEU A 191 9.14 16.92 -22.20
N ARG A 192 7.94 16.35 -22.40
CA ARG A 192 7.09 16.68 -23.55
C ARG A 192 6.64 18.14 -23.51
N ILE A 193 6.24 18.63 -22.34
CA ILE A 193 5.73 19.98 -22.18
C ILE A 193 6.88 20.99 -22.31
N THR A 194 8.05 20.72 -21.73
CA THR A 194 9.24 21.56 -21.93
C THR A 194 9.60 21.70 -23.41
N LYS A 195 9.50 20.62 -24.19
CA LYS A 195 9.72 20.67 -25.65
C LYS A 195 8.65 21.49 -26.39
N LEU A 196 7.37 21.36 -26.02
CA LEU A 196 6.28 22.15 -26.62
C LEU A 196 6.42 23.64 -26.29
N MET A 197 6.85 23.97 -25.08
CA MET A 197 7.12 25.34 -24.64
C MET A 197 8.29 25.97 -25.41
N SER A 198 9.31 25.20 -25.78
CA SER A 198 10.40 25.67 -26.64
C SER A 198 9.91 26.24 -27.98
N ASN A 199 8.82 25.67 -28.53
CA ASN A 199 8.35 25.95 -29.89
C ASN A 199 7.11 26.87 -29.97
N SER A 200 6.63 27.42 -28.84
CA SER A 200 5.37 28.18 -28.75
C SER A 200 5.56 29.68 -28.51
N SER A 201 4.59 30.52 -28.91
CA SER A 201 4.60 31.98 -28.68
C SER A 201 4.56 32.35 -27.19
N ARG A 202 5.10 33.52 -26.81
CA ARG A 202 5.24 33.97 -25.40
C ARG A 202 3.95 33.86 -24.58
N ASN A 203 2.81 34.27 -25.14
CA ASN A 203 1.52 34.29 -24.41
C ASN A 203 0.91 32.89 -24.25
N MET A 204 1.08 32.00 -25.23
CA MET A 204 0.66 30.61 -25.11
C MET A 204 1.55 29.84 -24.13
N LYS A 205 2.85 30.19 -24.08
CA LYS A 205 3.85 29.58 -23.22
C LYS A 205 3.60 29.85 -21.74
N SER A 206 3.24 31.09 -21.36
CA SER A 206 2.92 31.43 -19.96
C SER A 206 1.65 30.73 -19.47
N LEU A 207 0.58 30.74 -20.27
CA LEU A 207 -0.70 30.14 -19.89
C LEU A 207 -0.63 28.60 -19.78
N GLN A 208 0.01 27.92 -20.75
CA GLN A 208 0.20 26.47 -20.70
C GLN A 208 1.13 26.05 -19.56
N SER A 209 2.15 26.85 -19.25
CA SER A 209 3.06 26.61 -18.12
C SER A 209 2.34 26.76 -16.77
N GLN A 210 1.54 27.82 -16.59
CA GLN A 210 0.79 28.03 -15.35
C GLN A 210 -0.24 26.94 -15.08
N LEU A 211 -1.03 26.56 -16.10
CA LEU A 211 -1.98 25.44 -15.98
C LEU A 211 -1.26 24.12 -15.68
N PHE A 212 -0.07 23.90 -16.27
CA PHE A 212 0.74 22.72 -16.02
C PHE A 212 1.32 22.68 -14.60
N TYR A 213 2.00 23.75 -14.16
CA TYR A 213 2.56 23.84 -12.82
C TYR A 213 1.46 23.74 -11.76
N ALA A 214 0.32 24.41 -11.96
CA ALA A 214 -0.83 24.26 -11.06
C ALA A 214 -1.29 22.79 -11.00
N LEU A 215 -1.44 22.11 -12.15
CA LEU A 215 -1.83 20.69 -12.18
C LEU A 215 -0.81 19.79 -11.48
N VAL A 216 0.49 20.00 -11.73
CA VAL A 216 1.58 19.20 -11.17
C VAL A 216 1.66 19.41 -9.67
N THR A 217 1.68 20.66 -9.21
CA THR A 217 1.68 21.02 -7.79
C THR A 217 0.45 20.45 -7.09
N GLN A 218 -0.75 20.56 -7.68
CA GLN A 218 -1.98 20.00 -7.12
C GLN A 218 -1.90 18.47 -6.93
N THR A 219 -1.20 17.75 -7.81
CA THR A 219 -1.00 16.30 -7.63
C THR A 219 0.18 15.93 -6.75
N LEU A 220 1.20 16.77 -6.66
CA LEU A 220 2.35 16.52 -5.79
C LEU A 220 1.96 16.69 -4.32
N ILE A 221 1.06 17.64 -4.00
CA ILE A 221 0.61 17.88 -2.62
C ILE A 221 0.04 16.59 -1.99
N PRO A 222 -0.96 15.90 -2.58
CA PRO A 222 -1.43 14.62 -2.06
C PRO A 222 -0.39 13.50 -2.10
N VAL A 223 0.52 13.46 -3.08
CA VAL A 223 1.59 12.46 -3.10
C VAL A 223 2.47 12.61 -1.88
N PHE A 224 2.95 13.81 -1.57
CA PHE A 224 3.75 14.04 -0.37
C PHE A 224 2.93 13.85 0.91
N LEU A 225 1.71 14.42 0.97
CA LEU A 225 0.87 14.34 2.17
C LEU A 225 0.29 12.94 2.45
N MET A 226 0.13 12.08 1.45
CA MET A 226 -0.38 10.71 1.65
C MET A 226 0.72 9.64 1.64
N HIS A 227 1.77 9.80 0.84
CA HIS A 227 2.87 8.82 0.84
C HIS A 227 3.74 8.97 2.09
N ILE A 228 3.96 10.17 2.63
CA ILE A 228 4.80 10.32 3.83
C ILE A 228 4.19 9.60 5.05
N PRO A 229 2.91 9.80 5.43
CA PRO A 229 2.30 9.08 6.54
C PRO A 229 2.21 7.57 6.30
N SER A 230 1.98 7.17 5.05
CA SER A 230 1.95 5.75 4.72
C SER A 230 3.32 5.10 4.66
N LEU A 231 4.38 5.89 4.49
CA LEU A 231 5.76 5.44 4.55
C LEU A 231 6.28 5.40 5.99
N ASP A 232 5.71 6.15 6.93
CA ASP A 232 6.12 6.22 8.34
C ASP A 232 6.37 4.85 9.04
N PRO A 233 5.56 3.79 8.84
CA PRO A 233 5.88 2.48 9.43
C PRO A 233 7.15 1.83 8.87
N PHE A 234 7.62 2.22 7.68
CA PHE A 234 8.75 1.58 7.00
C PHE A 234 10.14 1.98 7.54
N PRO A 235 10.48 3.28 7.72
CA PRO A 235 11.73 3.67 8.39
C PRO A 235 11.85 3.03 9.76
N THR A 236 10.77 3.01 10.55
CA THR A 236 10.72 2.40 11.88
C THR A 236 11.04 0.91 11.81
N MET A 237 10.49 0.22 10.82
CA MET A 237 10.82 -1.17 10.53
C MET A 237 12.31 -1.42 10.15
N PHE A 238 12.94 -0.56 9.35
CA PHE A 238 14.36 -0.72 8.98
C PHE A 238 15.34 -0.25 10.08
N ILE A 239 14.91 0.65 10.96
CA ILE A 239 15.70 1.17 12.08
C ILE A 239 15.72 0.16 13.25
N ILE A 240 14.60 -0.51 13.53
CA ILE A 240 14.52 -1.51 14.60
C ILE A 240 15.45 -2.69 14.28
N LYS A 241 16.54 -2.80 15.04
CA LYS A 241 17.62 -3.77 14.82
C LYS A 241 17.10 -5.22 14.83
N GLN A 242 16.12 -5.52 15.68
CA GLN A 242 15.51 -6.85 15.82
C GLN A 242 14.74 -7.27 14.55
N TYR A 243 14.01 -6.34 13.92
CA TYR A 243 13.27 -6.65 12.69
C TYR A 243 14.21 -7.01 11.53
N ARG A 244 15.26 -6.21 11.34
CA ARG A 244 16.28 -6.48 10.32
C ARG A 244 16.93 -7.85 10.50
N GLN A 245 17.18 -8.25 11.76
CA GLN A 245 17.78 -9.54 12.07
C GLN A 245 16.83 -10.69 11.74
N GLY A 246 15.55 -10.57 12.12
CA GLY A 246 14.52 -11.55 11.77
C GLY A 246 14.33 -11.75 10.26
N VAL A 247 14.27 -10.67 9.48
CA VAL A 247 14.14 -10.77 8.01
C VAL A 247 15.37 -11.43 7.37
N LEU A 248 16.57 -11.12 7.87
CA LEU A 248 17.82 -11.72 7.38
C LEU A 248 17.89 -13.21 7.74
N ASP A 249 17.49 -13.59 8.94
CA ASP A 249 17.48 -14.99 9.39
C ASP A 249 16.44 -15.81 8.63
N TYR A 250 15.25 -15.25 8.37
CA TYR A 250 14.23 -15.89 7.52
C TYR A 250 14.69 -16.05 6.07
N SER A 251 15.22 -14.97 5.47
CA SER A 251 15.69 -14.98 4.09
C SER A 251 16.87 -15.92 3.93
N GLY A 252 17.82 -15.89 4.87
CA GLY A 252 18.98 -16.78 4.91
C GLY A 252 18.60 -18.24 5.13
N GLY A 253 17.70 -18.52 6.07
CA GLY A 253 17.20 -19.87 6.35
C GLY A 253 16.43 -20.48 5.17
N LYS A 254 15.60 -19.68 4.49
CA LYS A 254 14.83 -20.13 3.31
C LYS A 254 15.73 -20.36 2.10
N ILE A 255 16.68 -19.47 1.83
CA ILE A 255 17.70 -19.65 0.78
C ILE A 255 18.54 -20.91 1.06
N PHE A 256 18.96 -21.11 2.32
CA PHE A 256 19.71 -22.30 2.72
C PHE A 256 18.90 -23.60 2.55
N SER A 257 17.59 -23.56 2.85
CA SER A 257 16.70 -24.71 2.64
C SER A 257 16.49 -25.06 1.17
N ILE A 258 16.45 -24.05 0.29
CA ILE A 258 16.35 -24.22 -1.17
C ILE A 258 17.66 -24.78 -1.73
N LEU A 259 18.81 -24.23 -1.30
CA LEU A 259 20.13 -24.72 -1.67
C LEU A 259 20.36 -26.18 -1.21
N ARG A 260 19.80 -26.56 -0.07
CA ARG A 260 19.86 -27.94 0.44
C ARG A 260 18.98 -28.91 -0.36
N ARG A 261 17.86 -28.44 -0.93
CA ARG A 261 17.01 -29.23 -1.85
C ARG A 261 17.59 -29.38 -3.25
N THR A 262 18.46 -28.47 -3.69
CA THR A 262 19.13 -28.54 -5.01
C THR A 262 20.45 -29.32 -5.00
N LYS A 263 20.94 -29.78 -3.83
CA LYS A 263 22.09 -30.68 -3.76
C LYS A 263 21.63 -32.11 -4.06
N PRO A 264 22.05 -32.75 -5.17
CA PRO A 264 21.77 -34.17 -5.38
C PRO A 264 22.49 -35.01 -4.30
N PRO A 265 21.94 -36.19 -3.95
CA PRO A 265 22.56 -37.05 -2.94
C PRO A 265 23.99 -37.38 -3.35
N SER A 266 24.95 -37.07 -2.49
CA SER A 266 26.34 -37.44 -2.68
C SER A 266 26.48 -38.95 -2.53
N ASN A 267 26.60 -39.67 -3.65
CA ASN A 267 26.99 -41.08 -3.71
C ASN A 267 28.44 -41.29 -3.25
N VAL A 268 28.74 -41.02 -1.98
CA VAL A 268 30.10 -41.20 -1.42
C VAL A 268 30.13 -42.25 -0.30
N GLU A 269 28.98 -42.76 0.16
CA GLU A 269 28.95 -43.80 1.22
C GLU A 269 28.88 -45.26 0.75
N LEU A 270 28.97 -45.56 -0.55
CA LEU A 270 28.93 -46.96 -1.02
C LEU A 270 30.28 -47.63 -1.34
N ASN A 271 31.41 -46.91 -1.26
CA ASN A 271 32.73 -47.47 -1.62
C ASN A 271 33.68 -47.73 -0.44
N MET A 272 33.17 -47.74 0.80
CA MET A 272 33.97 -48.06 2.00
C MET A 272 33.50 -49.31 2.75
N ARG A 273 32.78 -50.23 2.07
CA ARG A 273 32.37 -51.54 2.64
C ARG A 273 32.84 -52.77 1.85
N THR A 274 33.76 -52.62 0.90
CA THR A 274 34.30 -53.75 0.11
C THR A 274 35.81 -53.98 0.26
N ARG A 275 36.39 -53.51 1.38
CA ARG A 275 37.73 -53.92 1.82
C ARG A 275 37.68 -54.37 3.27
N ILE A 276 37.10 -55.53 3.50
CA ILE A 276 37.48 -56.48 4.55
C ILE A 276 37.42 -57.87 3.92
#